data_AF-A0A8S7FI29-F1
#
_entry.id   AF-A0A8S7FI29-F1
#
_cell.length_a   1.000
_cell.length_b   1.000
_cell.length_c   1.000
_cell.angle_alpha   90.00
_cell.angle_beta   90.00
_cell.angle_gamma   90.00
#
_symmetry.space_group_name_H-M   'P 1'
#
loop_
_entity.id
_entity.type
_entity.pdbx_description
1 polymer ?
#
loop_
_entity_poly.entity_id
_entity_poly.type
_entity_poly.pdbx_seq_one_letter_code
_entity_poly.pdbx_strand_id
1 'polypeptide(L)'
;PLYILVSLWCKLQEKWISRNDIAEAFGINLRRASFIITYISRRKEKISFRVRYVSYGNLHYKRLEIFIYDVNLEAVPIESPVSTGPKRKNYRVGNGIVGQSNIWNEMIMRRKKEN
;
A
#
# COMPACT_ATOMS: atom_id res chain seq x y z
N PRO A 1 1.64 5.65 9.53
CA PRO A 1 1.94 4.76 8.38
C PRO A 1 2.19 5.54 7.10
N LEU A 2 2.99 5.02 6.16
CA LEU A 2 3.41 5.78 4.96
C LEU A 2 2.23 6.32 4.14
N TYR A 3 1.18 5.53 3.93
CA TYR A 3 0.03 5.96 3.12
C TYR A 3 -0.73 7.15 3.74
N ILE A 4 -0.76 7.28 5.08
CA ILE A 4 -1.37 8.44 5.76
C ILE A 4 -0.54 9.70 5.52
N LEU A 5 0.79 9.62 5.61
CA LEU A 5 1.67 10.76 5.31
C LEU A 5 1.52 11.22 3.86
N VAL A 6 1.50 10.27 2.92
CA VAL A 6 1.23 10.57 1.51
C VAL A 6 -0.13 11.22 1.34
N SER A 7 -1.16 10.73 2.02
CA SER A 7 -2.50 11.32 1.92
C SER A 7 -2.59 12.75 2.47
N LEU A 8 -1.96 13.02 3.61
CA LEU A 8 -1.88 14.37 4.18
C LEU A 8 -1.13 15.30 3.24
N TRP A 9 -0.01 14.86 2.68
CA TRP A 9 0.73 15.64 1.70
C TRP A 9 -0.11 15.94 0.46
N CYS A 10 -0.80 14.94 -0.11
CA CYS A 10 -1.69 15.13 -1.26
C CYS A 10 -2.80 16.14 -0.96
N LYS A 11 -3.39 16.12 0.24
CA LYS A 11 -4.40 17.09 0.68
C LYS A 11 -3.86 18.52 0.62
N LEU A 12 -2.63 18.74 1.11
CA LEU A 12 -1.97 20.05 1.08
C LEU A 12 -1.70 20.57 -0.34
N GLN A 13 -1.68 19.70 -1.36
CA GLN A 13 -1.44 20.12 -2.74
C GLN A 13 -2.69 20.69 -3.43
N GLU A 14 -3.90 20.37 -2.93
CA GLU A 14 -5.19 20.79 -3.50
C GLU A 14 -5.31 20.57 -5.03
N LYS A 15 -4.66 19.50 -5.54
CA LYS A 15 -4.59 19.18 -6.97
C LYS A 15 -4.69 17.68 -7.21
N TRP A 16 -4.86 17.31 -8.49
CA TRP A 16 -4.76 15.92 -8.90
C TRP A 16 -3.31 15.43 -8.86
N ILE A 17 -3.08 14.34 -8.14
CA ILE A 17 -1.77 13.76 -7.88
C ILE A 17 -1.63 12.45 -8.65
N SER A 18 -0.54 12.31 -9.39
CA SER A 18 -0.16 11.07 -10.06
C SER A 18 0.86 10.29 -9.23
N ARG A 19 1.17 9.09 -9.70
CA ARG A 19 2.25 8.27 -9.15
C ARG A 19 3.62 8.96 -9.20
N ASN A 20 3.87 9.77 -10.22
CA ASN A 20 5.16 10.42 -10.40
C ASN A 20 5.38 11.49 -9.34
N ASP A 21 4.36 12.30 -9.07
CA ASP A 21 4.38 13.31 -8.00
C ASP A 21 4.74 12.69 -6.64
N ILE A 22 4.12 11.54 -6.30
CA ILE A 22 4.38 10.84 -5.04
C ILE A 22 5.80 10.26 -5.01
N ALA A 23 6.25 9.66 -6.11
CA ALA A 23 7.58 9.08 -6.21
C ALA A 23 8.67 10.14 -6.00
N GLU A 24 8.48 11.31 -6.61
CA GLU A 24 9.36 12.47 -6.50
C GLU A 24 9.37 13.02 -5.07
N ALA A 25 8.20 13.35 -4.51
CA ALA A 25 8.09 13.97 -3.19
C ALA A 25 8.58 13.08 -2.03
N PHE A 26 8.44 11.76 -2.16
CA PHE A 26 8.79 10.81 -1.09
C PHE A 26 10.05 9.99 -1.37
N GLY A 27 10.76 10.24 -2.49
CA GLY A 27 11.97 9.51 -2.85
C GLY A 27 11.75 7.99 -2.98
N ILE A 28 10.56 7.57 -3.42
CA ILE A 28 10.22 6.15 -3.60
C ILE A 28 10.11 5.79 -5.07
N ASN A 29 10.35 4.53 -5.40
CA ASN A 29 10.19 4.08 -6.78
C ASN A 29 8.72 4.13 -7.24
N LEU A 30 8.54 4.23 -8.57
CA LEU A 30 7.23 4.31 -9.20
C LEU A 30 6.32 3.15 -8.82
N ARG A 31 6.81 1.90 -8.80
CA ARG A 31 6.00 0.73 -8.42
C ARG A 31 5.40 0.89 -7.03
N ARG A 32 6.19 1.37 -6.06
CA ARG A 32 5.75 1.62 -4.69
C ARG A 32 4.74 2.76 -4.62
N ALA A 33 4.97 3.86 -5.33
CA ALA A 33 3.99 4.95 -5.42
C ALA A 33 2.65 4.47 -6.03
N SER A 34 2.69 3.62 -7.06
CA SER A 34 1.51 2.97 -7.64
C SER A 34 0.74 2.18 -6.58
N PHE A 35 1.46 1.39 -5.79
CA PHE A 35 0.88 0.59 -4.73
C PHE A 35 0.26 1.47 -3.64
N ILE A 36 0.91 2.57 -3.26
CA ILE A 36 0.37 3.51 -2.28
C ILE A 36 -0.96 4.11 -2.75
N ILE A 37 -1.09 4.54 -4.01
CA ILE A 37 -2.36 5.07 -4.51
C ILE A 37 -3.46 4.00 -4.48
N THR A 38 -3.15 2.79 -4.93
CA THR A 38 -4.09 1.65 -4.88
C THR A 38 -4.46 1.26 -3.44
N TYR A 39 -3.53 1.42 -2.51
CA TYR A 39 -3.79 1.15 -1.10
C TYR A 39 -4.71 2.21 -0.51
N ILE A 40 -4.41 3.50 -0.72
CA ILE A 40 -5.24 4.64 -0.30
C ILE A 40 -6.67 4.49 -0.85
N SER A 41 -6.83 4.10 -2.11
CA SER A 41 -8.15 3.98 -2.73
C SER A 41 -9.04 2.88 -2.12
N ARG A 42 -8.47 2.00 -1.29
CA ARG A 42 -9.19 0.98 -0.52
C ARG A 42 -9.48 1.40 0.93
N ARG A 43 -8.93 2.52 1.41
CA ARG A 43 -9.06 3.01 2.80
C ARG A 43 -10.11 4.12 2.91
N LYS A 44 -11.32 3.87 2.39
CA LYS A 44 -12.43 4.85 2.34
C LYS A 44 -12.93 5.26 3.73
N GLU A 45 -12.70 4.42 4.74
CA GLU A 45 -13.04 4.69 6.12
C GLU A 45 -12.15 5.76 6.78
N LYS A 46 -10.95 5.99 6.23
CA LYS A 46 -10.00 6.99 6.74
C LYS A 46 -9.78 8.18 5.82
N ILE A 47 -10.01 8.01 4.52
CA ILE A 47 -9.59 8.99 3.52
C ILE A 47 -10.75 9.28 2.58
N SER A 48 -11.11 10.55 2.47
CA SER A 48 -12.08 11.03 1.49
C SER A 48 -11.34 11.51 0.24
N PHE A 49 -11.66 10.93 -0.91
CA PHE A 49 -10.91 11.17 -2.15
C PHE A 49 -11.76 10.95 -3.40
N ARG A 50 -11.26 11.41 -4.55
CA ARG A 50 -11.68 10.98 -5.89
C ARG A 50 -10.52 10.40 -6.66
N VAL A 51 -10.82 9.47 -7.56
CA VAL A 51 -9.87 8.89 -8.50
C VAL A 51 -10.39 9.13 -9.91
N ARG A 52 -9.49 9.42 -10.84
CA ARG A 52 -9.80 9.49 -12.27
C ARG A 52 -8.70 8.82 -13.09
N TYR A 53 -9.07 8.44 -14.31
CA TYR A 53 -8.12 8.01 -15.33
C TYR A 53 -8.05 9.08 -16.42
N VAL A 54 -6.90 9.70 -16.60
CA VAL A 54 -6.69 10.76 -17.60
C VAL A 54 -5.71 10.28 -18.66
N SER A 55 -5.97 10.59 -19.93
CA SER A 55 -5.01 10.39 -21.01
C SER A 55 -3.73 11.17 -20.70
N TYR A 56 -2.58 10.53 -20.87
CA TYR A 56 -1.29 11.17 -20.61
C TYR A 56 -0.58 11.51 -21.92
N GLY A 57 -0.60 12.79 -22.29
CA GLY A 57 -0.04 13.28 -23.54
C GLY A 57 -0.72 12.68 -24.78
N ASN A 58 0.04 12.55 -25.87
CA ASN A 58 -0.43 11.97 -27.14
C ASN A 58 -0.39 10.42 -27.13
N LEU A 59 -0.08 9.79 -26.00
CA LEU A 59 -0.06 8.34 -25.90
C LEU A 59 -1.46 7.80 -25.63
N HIS A 60 -1.78 6.65 -26.22
CA HIS A 60 -3.05 5.93 -25.98
C HIS A 60 -3.17 5.30 -24.57
N TYR A 61 -2.35 5.73 -23.61
CA TYR A 61 -2.37 5.24 -22.24
C TYR A 61 -3.05 6.24 -21.30
N LYS A 62 -3.87 5.71 -20.38
CA LYS A 62 -4.46 6.49 -19.29
C LYS A 62 -3.62 6.32 -18.03
N ARG A 63 -3.36 7.41 -17.32
CA ARG A 63 -2.76 7.40 -15.98
C ARG A 63 -3.82 7.57 -14.92
N LEU A 64 -3.61 6.91 -13.78
CA LEU A 64 -4.44 7.09 -12.61
C LEU A 64 -3.98 8.32 -11.84
N GLU A 65 -4.92 9.20 -11.53
CA GLU A 65 -4.72 10.36 -10.66
C GLU A 65 -5.70 10.32 -9.49
N ILE A 66 -5.26 10.81 -8.34
CA ILE A 66 -6.04 10.90 -7.11
C ILE A 66 -6.11 12.34 -6.62
N PHE A 67 -7.28 12.76 -6.15
CA PHE A 67 -7.49 14.00 -5.44
C PHE A 67 -7.98 13.66 -4.03
N ILE A 68 -7.30 14.14 -3.00
CA ILE A 68 -7.66 13.85 -1.61
C ILE A 68 -8.30 15.10 -1.00
N TYR A 69 -9.53 14.95 -0.51
CA TYR A 69 -10.26 16.02 0.16
C TYR A 69 -9.83 16.14 1.62
N ASP A 70 -9.84 15.02 2.33
CA ASP A 70 -9.52 15.00 3.75
C ASP A 70 -9.01 13.63 4.23
N VAL A 71 -8.35 13.63 5.40
CA VAL A 71 -7.79 12.47 6.06
C VAL A 71 -8.26 12.44 7.51
N ASN A 72 -9.10 11.47 7.86
CA ASN A 72 -9.52 11.22 9.22
C ASN A 72 -8.38 10.53 10.00
N LEU A 73 -7.86 11.24 11.01
CA LEU A 73 -6.81 10.76 11.91
C LEU A 73 -7.35 10.21 13.22
N GLU A 74 -8.64 10.37 13.49
CA GLU A 74 -9.25 9.80 14.68
C GLU A 74 -9.04 8.28 14.67
N ALA A 75 -8.70 7.77 15.84
CA ALA A 75 -8.62 6.34 16.04
C ALA A 75 -10.04 5.80 15.91
N VAL A 76 -10.42 5.32 14.71
CA VAL A 76 -11.55 4.41 14.58
C VAL A 76 -11.29 3.32 15.60
N PRO A 77 -12.15 3.14 16.63
CA PRO A 77 -12.00 2.06 17.57
C PRO A 77 -11.84 0.81 16.73
N ILE A 78 -10.68 0.17 16.84
CA ILE A 78 -10.54 -1.16 16.29
C ILE A 78 -11.50 -1.94 17.17
N GLU A 79 -12.71 -2.18 16.67
CA GLU A 79 -13.50 -3.32 17.13
C GLU A 79 -12.61 -4.52 16.84
N SER A 80 -11.74 -4.84 17.78
CA SER A 80 -11.06 -6.12 17.81
C SER A 80 -12.21 -7.11 17.76
N PRO A 81 -12.33 -7.94 16.70
CA PRO A 81 -13.29 -9.03 16.76
C PRO A 81 -12.90 -9.80 18.01
N VAL A 82 -13.77 -9.77 19.02
CA VAL A 82 -13.62 -10.56 20.23
C VAL A 82 -13.34 -11.96 19.73
N SER A 83 -12.14 -12.46 20.01
CA SER A 83 -11.69 -13.76 19.55
C SER A 83 -12.45 -14.82 20.33
N THR A 84 -13.69 -15.08 19.95
CA THR A 84 -14.35 -16.36 20.19
C THR A 84 -13.94 -17.24 19.01
N GLY A 85 -12.87 -18.01 19.20
CA GLY A 85 -12.33 -18.90 18.16
C GLY A 85 -13.39 -19.80 17.53
N PRO A 86 -13.17 -20.26 16.29
CA PRO A 86 -12.62 -21.61 16.19
C PRO A 86 -11.52 -21.81 15.12
N LYS A 87 -10.62 -22.74 15.46
CA LYS A 87 -9.66 -23.54 14.68
C LYS A 87 -9.19 -22.99 13.32
N ARG A 88 -7.88 -22.70 13.26
CA ARG A 88 -7.08 -22.46 12.04
C ARG A 88 -7.34 -23.55 10.98
N LYS A 89 -7.93 -23.18 9.85
CA LYS A 89 -7.79 -23.95 8.60
C LYS A 89 -6.54 -23.46 7.88
N ASN A 90 -5.53 -24.32 7.79
CA ASN A 90 -4.35 -24.08 6.97
C ASN A 90 -4.77 -24.11 5.49
N TYR A 91 -4.98 -22.94 4.89
CA TYR A 91 -5.05 -22.84 3.44
C TYR A 91 -3.64 -23.00 2.88
N ARG A 92 -3.41 -24.13 2.21
CA ARG A 92 -2.20 -24.40 1.44
C ARG A 92 -2.18 -23.43 0.25
N VAL A 93 -1.49 -22.30 0.40
CA VAL A 93 -1.21 -21.39 -0.72
C VAL A 93 -0.13 -22.02 -1.60
N GLY A 94 -0.47 -22.23 -2.87
CA GLY A 94 0.39 -22.88 -3.87
C GLY A 94 1.68 -22.11 -4.16
N ASN A 95 2.69 -22.86 -4.61
CA ASN A 95 4.04 -22.40 -4.92
C ASN A 95 4.05 -21.28 -5.98
N GLY A 96 4.02 -20.02 -5.56
CA GLY A 96 4.22 -18.85 -6.42
C GLY A 96 5.54 -18.10 -6.20
N ILE A 97 6.35 -18.52 -5.23
CA ILE A 97 7.69 -17.95 -4.98
C ILE A 97 8.71 -19.04 -5.30
N VAL A 98 9.03 -19.14 -6.58
CA VAL A 98 10.25 -19.82 -7.04
C VAL A 98 11.24 -18.70 -7.35
N GLY A 99 12.38 -18.69 -6.65
CA GLY A 99 13.56 -17.93 -7.10
C GLY A 99 14.20 -16.96 -6.10
N GLN A 100 13.62 -16.69 -4.93
CA GLN A 100 14.33 -15.98 -3.87
C GLN A 100 14.40 -16.87 -2.64
N SER A 101 15.53 -17.56 -2.50
CA SER A 101 15.96 -18.12 -1.21
C SER A 101 15.85 -17.01 -0.16
N ASN A 102 14.92 -17.18 0.78
CA ASN A 102 14.73 -16.24 1.87
C ASN A 102 15.99 -16.29 2.73
N ILE A 103 16.91 -15.33 2.55
CA ILE A 103 18.18 -15.20 3.31
C ILE A 103 17.95 -15.41 4.82
N TRP A 104 16.80 -14.96 5.33
CA TRP A 104 16.34 -15.21 6.70
C TRP A 104 16.28 -16.68 7.11
N ASN A 105 15.79 -17.57 6.23
CA ASN A 105 15.72 -19.00 6.50
C ASN A 105 17.12 -19.65 6.48
N GLU A 106 18.01 -19.23 5.58
CA GLU A 106 19.40 -19.70 5.56
C GLU A 106 20.16 -19.31 6.84
N MET A 107 19.97 -18.07 7.32
CA MET A 107 20.59 -17.62 8.57
C MET A 107 20.12 -18.42 9.78
N ILE A 108 18.82 -18.76 9.85
CA ILE A 108 18.27 -19.58 10.93
C ILE A 108 18.81 -21.02 10.87
N MET A 109 18.95 -21.59 9.67
CA MET A 109 19.47 -22.95 9.50
C MET A 109 20.96 -23.04 9.82
N ARG A 110 21.77 -22.04 9.44
CA ARG A 110 23.20 -21.99 9.82
C ARG A 110 23.39 -21.99 11.34
N ARG A 111 22.58 -21.22 12.07
CA ARG A 111 22.66 -21.15 13.54
C ARG A 111 22.34 -22.48 14.23
N LYS A 112 21.53 -23.34 13.62
CA LYS A 112 21.17 -24.65 14.18
C LYS A 112 22.22 -25.73 13.90
N LYS A 113 23.16 -25.50 12.99
CA LYS A 113 24.21 -26.48 12.63
C LYS A 113 25.46 -26.39 13.51
N GLU A 114 25.58 -25.31 14.29
CA GLU A 114 26.72 -25.06 15.18
C GLU A 114 26.47 -25.48 16.64
N ASN A 115 25.40 -26.22 16.92
CA ASN A 115 25.13 -26.87 18.20
C ASN A 115 24.99 -28.39 18.03
#